data_AF-A0A1F2Y1B0-F1
#
_entry.id   AF-A0A1F2Y1B0-F1
#
_cell.length_a   1.000
_cell.length_b   1.000
_cell.length_c   1.000
_cell.angle_alpha   90.00
_cell.angle_beta   90.00
_cell.angle_gamma   90.00
#
_symmetry.space_group_name_H-M   'P 1'
#
loop_
_entity.id
_entity.type
_entity.pdbx_description
1 polymer ?
#
loop_
_entity_poly.entity_id
_entity_poly.type
_entity_poly.pdbx_seq_one_letter_code
_entity_poly.pdbx_strand_id
1 'polypeptide(L)'
;MPAGFEGGQTPIDMRLGKLRGNTSADAMPIGPFRTHTQPVNVGELERRFEAGAEVTPETLKATGLVRKLSMDVKVLGEGELTKKLSVSAHAFSKSAVEKIEAAGGTAIWLRGPVVKKKKRHKAAAPAAEEPETSETEAEDTAEPDEPTEEASE
;
A
#
# COMPACT_ATOMS: atom_id res chain seq x y z
N MET A 1 -6.65 45.02 17.55
CA MET A 1 -5.58 44.03 17.82
C MET A 1 -5.75 42.85 16.87
N PRO A 2 -4.67 42.17 16.45
CA PRO A 2 -4.78 40.95 15.65
C PRO A 2 -5.41 39.80 16.44
N ALA A 3 -6.11 38.88 15.77
CA ALA A 3 -6.84 37.79 16.41
C ALA A 3 -5.96 36.80 17.20
N GLY A 4 -4.66 36.70 16.87
CA GLY A 4 -3.69 35.83 17.55
C GLY A 4 -2.79 36.54 18.57
N PHE A 5 -3.11 37.78 18.96
CA PHE A 5 -2.27 38.56 19.87
C PHE A 5 -2.69 38.34 21.34
N GLU A 6 -1.82 37.72 22.13
CA GLU A 6 -2.04 37.38 23.55
C GLU A 6 -1.31 38.34 24.51
N GLY A 7 -1.29 39.65 24.21
CA GLY A 7 -0.81 40.67 25.15
C GLY A 7 0.69 40.64 25.46
N GLY A 8 1.50 40.08 24.56
CA GLY A 8 2.96 39.97 24.73
C GLY A 8 3.46 38.57 25.10
N GLN A 9 2.54 37.65 25.41
CA GLN A 9 2.85 36.23 25.50
C GLN A 9 3.08 35.64 24.10
N THR A 10 3.97 34.65 23.97
CA THR A 10 4.14 33.91 22.71
C THR A 10 2.81 33.22 22.33
N PRO A 11 2.26 33.49 21.13
CA PRO A 11 0.97 32.94 20.71
C PRO A 11 0.92 31.41 20.73
N ILE A 12 -0.26 30.85 21.00
CA ILE A 12 -0.46 29.40 21.16
C ILE A 12 -0.05 28.57 19.92
N ASP A 13 -0.24 29.09 18.71
CA ASP A 13 0.12 28.44 17.44
C ASP A 13 1.65 28.33 17.23
N MET A 14 2.44 29.15 17.94
CA MET A 14 3.91 29.05 17.96
C MET A 14 4.44 28.16 19.09
N ARG A 15 3.63 27.91 20.12
CA ARG A 15 3.99 27.05 21.26
C ARG A 15 3.77 25.57 20.98
N LEU A 16 2.73 25.26 20.22
CA LEU A 16 2.40 23.90 19.84
C LEU A 16 3.25 23.45 18.65
N GLY A 17 3.66 22.18 18.67
CA GLY A 17 4.35 21.56 17.54
C GLY A 17 3.44 21.54 16.30
N LYS A 18 4.01 21.82 15.12
CA LYS A 18 3.26 21.77 13.86
C LYS A 18 2.85 20.33 13.55
N LEU A 19 1.62 20.16 13.05
CA LEU A 19 1.15 18.88 12.53
C LEU A 19 2.05 18.39 11.40
N ARG A 20 2.42 17.12 11.42
CA ARG A 20 3.26 16.51 10.39
C ARG A 20 2.45 16.27 9.11
N GLY A 21 3.07 16.51 7.96
CA GLY A 21 2.61 15.97 6.67
C GLY A 21 1.59 16.80 5.90
N ASN A 22 1.07 17.92 6.41
CA ASN A 22 0.04 18.72 5.70
C ASN A 22 0.38 19.16 4.26
N THR A 23 1.66 19.26 3.89
CA THR A 23 2.11 19.71 2.56
C THR A 23 2.88 18.64 1.77
N SER A 24 3.08 17.42 2.32
CA SER A 24 3.80 16.36 1.60
C SER A 24 2.87 15.56 0.68
N ALA A 25 3.37 15.16 -0.49
CA ALA A 25 2.65 14.25 -1.39
C ALA A 25 2.39 12.86 -0.77
N ASP A 26 3.25 12.44 0.16
CA ASP A 26 3.13 11.15 0.84
C ASP A 26 2.13 11.15 2.00
N ALA A 27 1.58 12.31 2.35
CA ALA A 27 0.67 12.45 3.48
C ALA A 27 -0.76 12.07 3.12
N MET A 28 -1.06 10.77 3.15
CA MET A 28 -2.44 10.31 3.26
C MET A 28 -2.82 10.28 4.75
N PRO A 29 -3.93 10.89 5.24
CA PRO A 29 -5.10 11.41 4.52
C PRO A 29 -5.25 12.95 4.53
N ILE A 30 -4.18 13.73 4.74
CA ILE A 30 -4.25 15.19 4.99
C ILE A 30 -3.50 15.95 3.89
N GLY A 31 -4.16 16.95 3.31
CA GLY A 31 -3.53 17.88 2.37
C GLY A 31 -4.10 17.83 0.95
N PRO A 32 -3.48 18.56 0.02
CA PRO A 32 -4.01 18.77 -1.34
C PRO A 32 -3.96 17.52 -2.23
N PHE A 33 -3.13 16.53 -1.88
CA PHE A 33 -2.93 15.30 -2.66
C PHE A 33 -3.87 14.16 -2.25
N ARG A 34 -4.85 14.44 -1.38
CA ARG A 34 -5.81 13.44 -0.92
C ARG A 34 -6.74 13.01 -2.05
N THR A 35 -6.84 11.71 -2.29
CA THR A 35 -7.91 11.15 -3.11
C THR A 35 -9.23 11.19 -2.34
N HIS A 36 -10.20 11.92 -2.89
CA HIS A 36 -11.53 12.01 -2.33
C HIS A 36 -12.44 10.96 -2.96
N THR A 37 -13.05 10.15 -2.12
CA THR A 37 -13.97 9.09 -2.52
C THR A 37 -15.13 9.07 -1.55
N GLN A 38 -16.34 8.81 -2.03
CA GLN A 38 -17.51 8.65 -1.19
C GLN A 38 -17.59 7.18 -0.72
N PRO A 39 -17.48 6.94 0.60
CA PRO A 39 -17.64 5.60 1.14
C PRO A 39 -19.13 5.22 1.17
N VAL A 40 -19.45 4.00 0.75
CA VAL A 40 -20.78 3.40 0.90
C VAL A 40 -20.61 2.02 1.52
N ASN A 41 -21.33 1.75 2.60
CA ASN A 41 -21.22 0.49 3.33
C ASN A 41 -22.24 -0.53 2.84
N VAL A 42 -21.88 -1.82 2.83
CA VAL A 42 -22.81 -2.90 2.42
C VAL A 42 -24.06 -2.98 3.30
N GLY A 43 -23.95 -2.65 4.60
CA GLY A 43 -25.12 -2.59 5.47
C GLY A 43 -26.13 -1.49 5.11
N GLU A 44 -25.69 -0.41 4.45
CA GLU A 44 -26.61 0.61 3.95
C GLU A 44 -27.33 0.14 2.68
N LEU A 45 -26.63 -0.64 1.84
CA LEU A 45 -27.22 -1.24 0.65
C LEU A 45 -28.33 -2.22 1.03
N GLU A 46 -28.09 -3.05 2.04
CA GLU A 46 -29.09 -4.00 2.57
C GLU A 46 -30.38 -3.29 3.04
N ARG A 47 -30.26 -2.10 3.64
CA ARG A 47 -31.41 -1.34 4.16
C ARG A 47 -32.21 -0.62 3.08
N ARG A 48 -31.54 -0.17 2.01
CA ARG A 48 -32.13 0.74 1.02
C ARG A 48 -32.58 0.05 -0.27
N PHE A 49 -31.96 -1.09 -0.61
CA PHE A 49 -32.26 -1.79 -1.85
C PHE A 49 -33.01 -3.10 -1.59
N GLU A 50 -33.80 -3.49 -2.58
CA GLU A 50 -34.49 -4.77 -2.63
C GLU A 50 -33.59 -5.85 -3.24
N ALA A 51 -33.92 -7.12 -3.02
CA ALA A 51 -33.16 -8.23 -3.59
C ALA A 51 -33.28 -8.23 -5.12
N GLY A 52 -32.15 -8.35 -5.80
CA GLY A 52 -32.03 -8.32 -7.27
C GLY A 52 -31.86 -6.93 -7.86
N ALA A 53 -31.85 -5.87 -7.05
CA ALA A 53 -31.71 -4.50 -7.56
C ALA A 53 -30.30 -4.22 -8.13
N GLU A 54 -30.27 -3.38 -9.17
CA GLU A 54 -29.04 -2.83 -9.73
C GLU A 54 -28.62 -1.56 -8.98
N VAL A 55 -27.46 -1.64 -8.33
CA VAL A 55 -26.85 -0.55 -7.59
C VAL A 55 -25.82 0.13 -8.49
N THR A 56 -26.20 1.24 -9.10
CA THR A 56 -25.33 2.10 -9.92
C THR A 56 -25.07 3.42 -9.19
N PRO A 57 -24.06 4.22 -9.59
CA PRO A 57 -23.82 5.52 -8.99
C PRO A 57 -25.03 6.47 -9.06
N GLU A 58 -25.89 6.30 -10.08
CA GLU A 58 -27.12 7.06 -10.26
C GLU A 58 -28.22 6.61 -9.28
N THR A 59 -28.43 5.31 -9.10
CA THR A 59 -29.41 4.79 -8.12
C THR A 59 -28.97 5.06 -6.69
N LEU A 60 -27.65 5.09 -6.42
CA LEU A 60 -27.10 5.52 -5.14
C LEU A 60 -27.34 7.01 -4.85
N LYS A 61 -27.34 7.87 -5.87
CA LYS A 61 -27.70 9.28 -5.71
C LYS A 61 -29.21 9.43 -5.47
N ALA A 62 -30.04 8.71 -6.22
CA ALA A 62 -31.49 8.75 -6.07
C ALA A 62 -31.95 8.34 -4.67
N THR A 63 -31.30 7.32 -4.09
CA THR A 63 -31.54 6.87 -2.71
C THR A 63 -30.92 7.76 -1.63
N GLY A 64 -30.11 8.75 -2.03
CA GLY A 64 -29.45 9.71 -1.14
C GLY A 64 -28.22 9.19 -0.40
N LEU A 65 -27.69 8.02 -0.78
CA LEU A 65 -26.45 7.46 -0.23
C LEU A 65 -25.21 8.19 -0.75
N VAL A 66 -25.26 8.68 -1.99
CA VAL A 66 -24.18 9.44 -2.64
C VAL A 66 -24.66 10.87 -2.87
N ARG A 67 -23.83 11.84 -2.48
CA ARG A 67 -24.19 13.27 -2.53
C ARG A 67 -23.84 13.91 -3.88
N LYS A 68 -22.72 13.51 -4.47
CA LYS A 68 -22.21 14.05 -5.75
C LYS A 68 -21.75 12.92 -6.67
N LEU A 69 -22.20 12.95 -7.92
CA LEU A 69 -21.74 12.03 -8.98
C LEU A 69 -20.32 12.32 -9.47
N SER A 70 -19.82 13.53 -9.22
CA SER A 70 -18.47 13.95 -9.64
C SER A 70 -17.35 13.34 -8.79
N MET A 71 -17.69 12.60 -7.73
CA MET A 71 -16.68 11.92 -6.91
C MET A 71 -16.84 10.42 -7.04
N ASP A 72 -15.71 9.73 -7.07
CA ASP A 72 -15.68 8.28 -7.14
C ASP A 72 -16.37 7.67 -5.92
N VAL A 73 -17.03 6.53 -6.13
CA VAL A 73 -17.72 5.77 -5.09
C VAL A 73 -16.90 4.53 -4.75
N LYS A 74 -16.65 4.32 -3.45
CA LYS A 74 -15.98 3.12 -2.95
C LYS A 74 -16.89 2.37 -2.00
N VAL A 75 -17.13 1.11 -2.33
CA VAL A 75 -17.94 0.22 -1.50
C VAL A 75 -17.06 -0.44 -0.44
N LEU A 76 -17.54 -0.41 0.79
CA LEU A 76 -16.86 -0.88 1.99
C LEU A 76 -17.68 -1.98 2.67
N GLY A 77 -16.98 -2.94 3.27
CA GLY A 77 -17.58 -4.16 3.82
C GLY A 77 -18.10 -4.04 5.25
N GLU A 78 -18.54 -2.87 5.72
CA GLU A 78 -19.14 -2.73 7.05
C GLU A 78 -20.63 -3.11 7.03
N GLY A 79 -21.07 -3.92 8.00
CA GLY A 79 -22.41 -4.50 8.06
C GLY A 79 -22.54 -5.86 7.37
N GLU A 80 -23.76 -6.38 7.35
CA GLU A 80 -24.12 -7.66 6.73
C GLU A 80 -24.93 -7.42 5.46
N LEU A 81 -24.75 -8.30 4.48
CA LEU A 81 -25.47 -8.28 3.21
C LEU A 81 -26.04 -9.67 2.98
N THR A 82 -27.36 -9.77 2.94
CA THR A 82 -28.08 -11.03 2.69
C THR A 82 -28.76 -11.03 1.34
N LYS A 83 -29.06 -9.84 0.81
CA LYS A 83 -29.70 -9.66 -0.49
C LYS A 83 -28.70 -9.81 -1.62
N LYS A 84 -29.12 -10.50 -2.67
CA LYS A 84 -28.42 -10.55 -3.96
C LYS A 84 -28.51 -9.17 -4.61
N LEU A 85 -27.38 -8.52 -4.85
CA LEU A 85 -27.32 -7.21 -5.51
C LEU A 85 -26.29 -7.23 -6.64
N SER A 86 -26.60 -6.54 -7.74
CA SER A 86 -25.62 -6.22 -8.79
C SER A 86 -25.05 -4.84 -8.48
N VAL A 87 -23.81 -4.77 -7.99
CA VAL A 87 -23.20 -3.52 -7.51
C VAL A 87 -22.16 -3.03 -8.50
N SER A 88 -22.42 -1.87 -9.10
CA SER A 88 -21.53 -1.16 -10.02
C SER A 88 -20.89 0.04 -9.32
N ALA A 89 -19.57 -0.02 -9.09
CA ALA A 89 -18.84 1.07 -8.42
C ALA A 89 -17.43 1.26 -8.97
N HIS A 90 -16.78 2.35 -8.54
CA HIS A 90 -15.43 2.69 -8.99
C HIS A 90 -14.35 1.88 -8.27
N ALA A 91 -14.57 1.57 -6.98
CA ALA A 91 -13.66 0.76 -6.19
C ALA A 91 -14.40 -0.07 -5.13
N PHE A 92 -13.82 -1.22 -4.77
CA PHE A 92 -14.33 -2.08 -3.70
C PHE A 92 -13.23 -2.40 -2.69
N SER A 93 -13.59 -2.55 -1.40
CA SER A 93 -12.71 -3.20 -0.42
C SER A 93 -12.76 -4.72 -0.60
N LYS A 94 -11.70 -5.42 -0.17
CA LYS A 94 -11.67 -6.90 -0.21
C LYS A 94 -12.85 -7.52 0.53
N SER A 95 -13.10 -7.05 1.75
CA SER A 95 -14.23 -7.46 2.58
C SER A 95 -15.60 -7.17 1.95
N ALA A 96 -15.72 -6.14 1.10
CA ALA A 96 -16.97 -5.86 0.42
C ALA A 96 -17.22 -6.87 -0.70
N VAL A 97 -16.19 -7.17 -1.51
CA VAL A 97 -16.27 -8.16 -2.58
C VAL A 97 -16.65 -9.52 -2.02
N GLU A 98 -15.96 -9.98 -0.98
CA GLU A 98 -16.23 -11.25 -0.31
C GLU A 98 -17.69 -11.35 0.19
N LYS A 99 -18.24 -10.27 0.77
CA LYS A 99 -19.62 -10.24 1.26
C LYS A 99 -20.65 -10.20 0.12
N ILE A 100 -20.37 -9.47 -0.96
CA ILE A 100 -21.23 -9.41 -2.14
C ILE A 100 -21.28 -10.76 -2.83
N GLU A 101 -20.13 -11.42 -2.99
CA GLU A 101 -20.03 -12.75 -3.58
C GLU A 101 -20.67 -13.82 -2.68
N ALA A 102 -20.48 -13.74 -1.36
CA ALA A 102 -21.13 -14.64 -0.40
C ALA A 102 -22.66 -14.54 -0.41
N ALA A 103 -23.20 -13.33 -0.62
CA ALA A 103 -24.63 -13.13 -0.81
C ALA A 103 -25.13 -13.63 -2.19
N GLY A 104 -24.24 -14.04 -3.09
CA GLY A 104 -24.55 -14.45 -4.46
C GLY A 104 -24.85 -13.28 -5.40
N GLY A 105 -24.33 -12.08 -5.07
CA GLY A 105 -24.38 -10.89 -5.91
C GLY A 105 -23.18 -10.79 -6.87
N THR A 106 -23.08 -9.67 -7.58
CA THR A 106 -22.00 -9.42 -8.55
C THR A 106 -21.39 -8.04 -8.34
N ALA A 107 -20.06 -7.96 -8.30
CA ALA A 107 -19.32 -6.70 -8.18
C ALA A 107 -18.75 -6.28 -9.54
N ILE A 108 -19.31 -5.22 -10.13
CA ILE A 108 -18.91 -4.66 -11.43
C ILE A 108 -18.00 -3.45 -11.21
N TRP A 109 -16.78 -3.51 -11.75
CA TRP A 109 -15.77 -2.46 -11.61
C TRP A 109 -15.81 -1.50 -12.80
N LEU A 110 -16.10 -0.21 -12.55
CA LEU A 110 -16.16 0.80 -13.62
C LEU A 110 -14.79 1.21 -14.19
N ARG A 111 -13.71 1.10 -13.41
CA ARG A 111 -12.32 1.41 -13.83
C ARG A 111 -11.38 0.19 -13.82
N GLY A 112 -11.93 -1.02 -13.62
CA GLY A 112 -11.16 -2.24 -13.41
C GLY A 112 -10.52 -2.35 -12.01
N PRO A 113 -10.07 -3.56 -11.61
CA PRO A 113 -9.48 -3.79 -10.29
C PRO A 113 -8.08 -3.17 -10.16
N VAL A 114 -7.83 -2.47 -9.05
CA VAL A 114 -6.51 -1.88 -8.78
C VAL A 114 -5.50 -2.98 -8.42
N VAL A 115 -4.62 -3.33 -9.36
CA VAL A 115 -3.53 -4.30 -9.14
C VAL A 115 -2.40 -3.61 -8.37
N LYS A 116 -2.19 -3.98 -7.10
CA LYS A 116 -1.04 -3.50 -6.32
C LYS A 116 0.22 -4.27 -6.75
N LYS A 117 1.24 -3.56 -7.26
CA LYS A 117 2.56 -4.15 -7.52
C LYS A 117 3.19 -4.62 -6.20
N LYS A 118 3.66 -5.88 -6.15
CA LYS A 118 4.36 -6.42 -4.98
C LYS A 118 5.70 -5.71 -4.84
N LYS A 119 5.96 -5.03 -3.71
CA LYS A 119 7.28 -4.45 -3.44
C LYS A 119 8.27 -5.60 -3.27
N ARG A 120 9.27 -5.68 -4.14
CA ARG A 120 10.41 -6.57 -3.93
C ARG A 120 11.23 -5.96 -2.80
N HIS A 121 11.26 -6.60 -1.63
CA HIS A 121 12.30 -6.31 -0.67
C HIS A 121 13.61 -6.85 -1.27
N LYS A 122 14.66 -6.01 -1.30
CA LYS A 122 16.01 -6.48 -1.60
C LYS A 122 16.32 -7.55 -0.54
N ALA A 123 16.55 -8.79 -0.96
CA ALA A 123 17.05 -9.80 -0.06
C ALA A 123 18.30 -9.21 0.62
N ALA A 124 18.37 -9.28 1.95
CA ALA A 124 19.61 -8.98 2.65
C ALA A 124 20.71 -9.81 1.97
N ALA A 125 21.82 -9.17 1.62
CA ALA A 125 22.97 -9.88 1.07
C ALA A 125 23.29 -11.06 2.03
N PRO A 126 23.56 -12.27 1.52
CA PRO A 126 24.02 -13.34 2.39
C PRO A 126 25.26 -12.82 3.13
N ALA A 127 25.22 -12.91 4.45
CA ALA A 127 26.38 -12.63 5.29
C ALA A 127 27.54 -13.48 4.76
N ALA A 128 28.68 -12.83 4.53
CA ALA A 128 29.89 -13.46 4.07
C ALA A 128 30.22 -14.66 4.97
N GLU A 129 30.30 -15.83 4.34
CA GLU A 129 30.97 -17.00 4.89
C GLU A 129 32.45 -16.62 5.03
N GLU A 130 32.94 -16.58 6.27
CA GLU A 130 34.37 -16.41 6.56
C GLU A 130 35.14 -17.56 5.89
N PRO A 131 36.14 -17.30 5.01
CA PRO A 131 36.97 -18.38 4.51
C PRO A 131 37.90 -18.83 5.63
N GLU A 132 37.71 -20.08 6.06
CA GLU A 132 38.69 -20.81 6.87
C GLU A 132 40.05 -20.78 6.17
N THR A 133 41.05 -20.35 6.94
CA THR A 133 42.48 -20.36 6.59
C THR A 133 42.94 -21.80 6.32
N SER A 134 43.16 -22.13 5.05
CA SER A 134 44.01 -23.25 4.65
C SER A 134 45.38 -22.70 4.24
N GLU A 135 46.34 -22.82 5.14
CA GLU A 135 47.77 -22.70 4.86
C GLU A 135 48.18 -23.73 3.81
N THR A 136 48.86 -23.31 2.74
CA THR A 136 49.83 -24.16 2.03
C THR A 136 50.81 -23.28 1.27
N GLU A 137 52.03 -23.22 1.82
CA GLU A 137 53.33 -23.29 1.16
C GLU A 137 53.58 -22.43 -0.10
N ALA A 138 54.44 -21.43 0.07
CA ALA A 138 55.29 -20.91 -0.98
C ALA A 138 56.71 -20.64 -0.42
N GLU A 139 57.56 -21.66 -0.45
CA GLU A 139 59.00 -21.51 -0.60
C GLU A 139 59.45 -22.53 -1.64
N ASP A 140 59.56 -22.08 -2.89
CA ASP A 140 60.36 -22.72 -3.93
C ASP A 140 61.50 -21.74 -4.26
N THR A 141 62.72 -22.15 -4.00
CA THR A 141 63.93 -21.55 -4.57
C THR A 141 64.79 -22.71 -5.05
N ALA A 142 64.55 -23.10 -6.30
CA ALA A 142 65.42 -23.96 -7.08
C ALA A 142 66.54 -23.11 -7.72
N GLU A 143 67.79 -23.40 -7.36
CA GLU A 143 68.97 -23.17 -8.21
C GLU A 143 69.26 -24.48 -8.98
N PRO A 144 69.41 -24.45 -10.32
CA PRO A 144 70.02 -25.54 -11.08
C PRO A 144 71.42 -25.13 -11.57
N ASP A 145 72.41 -26.02 -11.45
CA ASP A 145 73.26 -26.49 -12.57
C ASP A 145 74.37 -27.44 -12.06
N GLU A 146 74.54 -28.55 -12.76
CA GLU A 146 75.65 -29.51 -12.60
C GLU A 146 76.97 -28.89 -13.13
N PRO A 147 78.14 -29.51 -12.86
CA PRO A 147 78.65 -30.39 -13.91
C PRO A 147 79.41 -31.65 -13.44
N THR A 148 79.39 -32.61 -14.35
CA THR A 148 80.21 -33.84 -14.48
C THR A 148 81.73 -33.58 -14.42
N GLU A 149 82.51 -34.41 -13.71
CA GLU A 149 83.64 -35.16 -14.29
C GLU A 149 84.24 -36.24 -13.36
N GLU A 150 84.66 -37.31 -14.04
CA GLU A 150 85.40 -38.53 -13.69
C GLU A 150 86.40 -38.50 -12.51
N ALA A 151 86.49 -39.63 -11.77
CA ALA A 151 87.74 -40.40 -11.66
C ALA A 151 87.52 -41.75 -10.95
N SER A 152 87.97 -42.78 -11.63
CA SER A 152 88.15 -44.19 -11.25
C SER A 152 89.06 -44.42 -10.04
N GLU A 153 88.69 -45.39 -9.19
CA GLU A 153 89.49 -46.62 -8.89
C GLU A 153 88.58 -47.72 -8.33
#